data_AF-A0A8B6H1X6-F1
#
_entry.id   AF-A0A8B6H1X6-F1
#
_cell.length_a   1.000
_cell.length_b   1.000
_cell.length_c   1.000
_cell.angle_alpha   90.00
_cell.angle_beta   90.00
_cell.angle_gamma   90.00
#
_symmetry.space_group_name_H-M   'P 1'
#
loop_
_entity.id
_entity.type
_entity.pdbx_description
1 polymer ?
#
loop_
_entity_poly.entity_id
_entity_poly.type
_entity_poly.pdbx_seq_one_letter_code
_entity_poly.pdbx_strand_id
1 'polypeptide(L)'
;EDRLKLLKTKWIPSSNSYIYPKNNQNRRYNKSWENDYSWLRYSPSQDGAYCSLCIAFQDHPSENPRYNEFVTIPYNDWKNALGEKRGRLALHSNSERHLKALEKVVFYYRFRIREGHL
;
A
#
# COMPACT_ATOMS: atom_id res chain seq x y z
N GLU A 1 -5.86 -14.44 -11.00
CA GLU A 1 -5.45 -14.87 -9.63
C GLU A 1 -4.52 -13.86 -8.96
N ASP A 2 -3.74 -13.09 -9.73
CA ASP A 2 -2.74 -12.13 -9.22
C ASP A 2 -3.29 -11.05 -8.29
N ARG A 3 -4.47 -10.47 -8.59
CA ARG A 3 -5.13 -9.50 -7.70
C ARG A 3 -5.43 -10.10 -6.33
N LEU A 4 -5.90 -11.33 -6.28
CA LEU A 4 -6.22 -11.99 -5.00
C LEU A 4 -4.97 -12.15 -4.15
N LYS A 5 -3.84 -12.51 -4.77
CA LYS A 5 -2.56 -12.60 -4.10
C LYS A 5 -2.20 -11.25 -3.49
N LEU A 6 -2.27 -10.16 -4.25
CA LEU A 6 -2.00 -8.81 -3.74
C LEU A 6 -2.89 -8.40 -2.56
N LEU A 7 -4.19 -8.71 -2.64
CA LEU A 7 -5.16 -8.32 -1.63
C LEU A 7 -5.08 -9.17 -0.34
N LYS A 8 -4.85 -10.49 -0.47
CA LYS A 8 -4.86 -11.42 0.67
C LYS A 8 -3.49 -11.63 1.29
N THR A 9 -2.40 -11.52 0.53
CA THR A 9 -1.07 -11.78 1.10
C THR A 9 -0.60 -10.59 1.93
N LYS A 10 -0.14 -10.89 3.14
CA LYS A 10 0.70 -9.97 3.89
C LYS A 10 2.07 -10.00 3.22
N TRP A 11 2.56 -8.85 2.75
CA TRP A 11 3.92 -8.71 2.25
C TRP A 11 4.85 -8.59 3.45
N ILE A 12 4.92 -9.66 4.23
CA ILE A 12 5.80 -9.72 5.39
C ILE A 12 7.19 -10.05 4.85
N PRO A 13 8.24 -9.32 5.27
CA PRO A 13 9.58 -9.84 5.16
C PRO A 13 9.64 -11.24 5.77
N SER A 14 10.42 -12.15 5.20
CA SER A 14 10.44 -13.59 5.52
C SER A 14 10.70 -13.95 6.99
N SER A 15 11.05 -12.99 7.85
CA SER A 15 11.23 -13.20 9.28
C SER A 15 10.54 -12.11 10.12
N ASN A 16 9.97 -12.51 11.27
CA ASN A 16 9.53 -11.58 12.32
C ASN A 16 10.69 -10.74 12.89
N SER A 17 11.95 -11.16 12.68
CA SER A 17 13.15 -10.42 13.06
C SER A 17 13.68 -9.48 11.97
N TYR A 18 12.95 -9.27 10.87
CA TYR A 18 13.42 -8.38 9.81
C TYR A 18 13.67 -6.97 10.33
N ILE A 19 14.89 -6.50 10.09
CA ILE A 19 15.33 -5.16 10.49
C ILE A 19 15.13 -4.24 9.30
N TYR A 20 14.14 -3.34 9.40
CA TYR A 20 13.93 -2.32 8.39
C TYR A 20 15.16 -1.38 8.32
N PRO A 21 15.71 -1.12 7.12
CA PRO A 21 16.82 -0.21 6.90
C PRO A 21 16.54 1.18 7.46
N LYS A 22 17.60 1.84 7.93
CA LYS A 22 17.55 3.24 8.34
C LYS A 22 18.06 4.11 7.22
N ASN A 23 17.38 5.21 6.95
CA ASN A 23 17.91 6.26 6.10
C ASN A 23 19.00 7.09 6.84
N ASN A 24 19.62 8.04 6.14
CA ASN A 24 20.68 8.90 6.68
C ASN A 24 20.27 9.72 7.91
N GLN A 25 18.97 9.84 8.18
CA GLN A 25 18.40 10.56 9.33
C GLN A 25 17.93 9.60 10.43
N ASN A 26 18.39 8.34 10.39
CA ASN A 26 18.11 7.30 11.38
C ASN A 26 16.62 6.88 11.45
N ARG A 27 15.82 7.19 10.42
CA ARG A 27 14.40 6.83 10.31
C ARG A 27 14.24 5.58 9.45
N ARG A 28 13.19 4.80 9.72
CA ARG A 28 12.88 3.53 9.02
C ARG A 28 11.36 3.36 8.89
N TYR A 29 10.94 2.46 8.01
CA TYR A 29 9.56 1.98 7.97
C TYR A 29 9.14 1.44 9.34
N ASN A 30 7.93 1.76 9.77
CA ASN A 30 7.34 1.21 10.99
C ASN A 30 6.21 0.25 10.64
N LYS A 31 6.44 -1.05 10.92
CA LYS A 31 5.46 -2.11 10.70
C LYS A 31 4.13 -1.88 11.42
N SER A 32 4.11 -1.14 12.54
CA SER A 32 2.88 -0.84 13.26
C SER A 32 1.89 -0.03 12.44
N TRP A 33 2.35 0.71 11.42
CA TRP A 33 1.47 1.44 10.50
C TRP A 33 0.50 0.53 9.76
N GLU A 34 0.84 -0.74 9.53
CA GLU A 34 -0.06 -1.69 8.85
C GLU A 34 -1.33 -2.01 9.66
N ASN A 35 -1.34 -1.73 10.97
CA ASN A 35 -2.53 -1.91 11.80
C ASN A 35 -3.62 -0.89 11.43
N ASP A 36 -3.22 0.36 11.19
CA ASP A 36 -4.14 1.45 10.84
C ASP A 36 -4.34 1.57 9.32
N TYR A 37 -3.33 1.16 8.55
CA TYR A 37 -3.29 1.23 7.10
C TYR A 37 -3.18 -0.18 6.52
N SER A 38 -4.28 -0.94 6.54
CA SER A 38 -4.34 -2.35 6.11
C SER A 38 -3.97 -2.58 4.64
N TRP A 39 -3.93 -1.53 3.83
CA TRP A 39 -3.47 -1.52 2.44
C TRP A 39 -1.95 -1.38 2.29
N LEU A 40 -1.24 -0.97 3.33
CA LEU A 40 0.19 -0.67 3.31
C LEU A 40 1.02 -1.95 3.25
N ARG A 41 1.97 -2.01 2.33
CA ARG A 41 2.89 -3.14 2.15
C ARG A 41 4.30 -2.63 1.93
N TYR A 42 5.27 -3.18 2.65
CA TYR A 42 6.67 -2.82 2.48
C TYR A 42 7.37 -3.74 1.47
N SER A 43 8.28 -3.18 0.67
CA SER A 43 9.12 -3.88 -0.28
C SER A 43 10.60 -3.79 0.16
N PRO A 44 11.20 -4.89 0.64
CA PRO A 44 12.61 -4.92 1.03
C PRO A 44 13.58 -4.51 -0.08
N SER A 45 13.29 -4.89 -1.33
CA SER A 45 14.17 -4.61 -2.47
C SER A 45 14.18 -3.15 -2.91
N GLN A 46 13.21 -2.36 -2.45
CA GLN A 46 13.07 -0.94 -2.82
C GLN A 46 13.19 -0.01 -1.60
N ASP A 47 13.37 -0.55 -0.40
CA ASP A 47 13.21 0.17 0.87
C ASP A 47 12.02 1.13 0.86
N GLY A 48 10.85 0.60 0.51
CA GLY A 48 9.73 1.41 0.09
C GLY A 48 8.37 0.77 0.33
N ALA A 49 7.37 1.59 0.61
CA ALA A 49 6.02 1.17 0.88
C ALA A 49 5.09 1.41 -0.31
N TYR A 50 4.12 0.51 -0.45
CA TYR A 50 3.15 0.45 -1.54
C TYR A 50 1.74 0.23 -0.98
N CYS A 51 0.74 0.52 -1.81
CA CYS A 51 -0.66 0.25 -1.55
C CYS A 51 -1.12 -0.95 -2.38
N SER A 52 -1.39 -2.06 -1.71
CA SER A 52 -1.82 -3.30 -2.37
C SER A 52 -3.12 -3.15 -3.14
N LEU A 53 -4.05 -2.33 -2.64
CA LEU A 53 -5.34 -2.06 -3.28
C LEU A 53 -5.13 -1.30 -4.60
N CYS A 54 -4.35 -0.22 -4.55
CA CYS A 54 -4.07 0.62 -5.71
C CYS A 54 -3.26 -0.13 -6.77
N ILE A 55 -2.31 -0.99 -6.38
CA ILE A 55 -1.58 -1.85 -7.32
C ILE A 55 -2.53 -2.87 -7.96
N ALA A 56 -3.38 -3.54 -7.17
CA ALA A 56 -4.29 -4.55 -7.68
C ALA A 56 -5.29 -4.00 -8.72
N PHE A 57 -5.70 -2.74 -8.58
CA PHE A 57 -6.71 -2.11 -9.44
C PHE A 57 -6.20 -0.87 -10.17
N GLN A 58 -4.88 -0.79 -10.37
CA GLN A 58 -4.27 0.17 -11.29
C GLN A 58 -4.73 -0.14 -12.70
N ASP A 59 -5.31 0.86 -13.38
CA ASP A 59 -5.59 0.77 -14.81
C ASP A 59 -4.35 1.22 -15.59
N HIS A 60 -3.85 2.44 -15.33
CA HIS A 60 -2.59 2.97 -15.89
C HIS A 60 -1.86 3.89 -14.89
N PRO A 61 -0.54 4.11 -15.04
CA PRO A 61 0.17 5.16 -14.32
C PRO A 61 -0.44 6.53 -14.66
N SER A 62 -0.55 7.41 -13.67
CA SER A 62 -0.95 8.80 -13.90
C SER A 62 0.21 9.57 -14.53
N GLU A 63 -0.08 10.51 -15.42
CA GLU A 63 0.94 11.45 -15.91
C GLU A 63 1.52 12.32 -14.80
N ASN A 64 0.74 12.56 -13.74
CA ASN A 64 1.22 13.30 -12.58
C ASN A 64 1.88 12.33 -11.57
N PRO A 65 3.21 12.43 -11.34
CA PRO A 65 3.97 11.50 -10.51
C PRO A 65 3.49 11.42 -9.06
N ARG A 66 2.84 12.47 -8.53
CA ARG A 66 2.31 12.46 -7.16
C ARG A 66 1.21 11.42 -6.96
N TYR A 67 0.48 11.07 -8.02
CA TYR A 67 -0.54 10.03 -7.95
C TYR A 67 0.05 8.62 -8.11
N ASN A 68 1.32 8.51 -8.50
CA ASN A 68 2.02 7.24 -8.70
C ASN A 68 2.76 6.75 -7.44
N GLU A 69 2.94 7.62 -6.45
CA GLU A 69 3.42 7.26 -5.12
C GLU A 69 2.50 6.19 -4.49
N PHE A 70 3.09 5.21 -3.80
CA PHE A 70 2.48 3.97 -3.32
C PHE A 70 2.01 2.99 -4.40
N VAL A 71 2.15 3.30 -5.68
CA VAL A 71 1.67 2.42 -6.76
C VAL A 71 2.83 1.94 -7.64
N THR A 72 3.37 2.82 -8.48
CA THR A 72 4.55 2.52 -9.31
C THR A 72 5.81 3.14 -8.73
N ILE A 73 5.67 4.12 -7.82
CA ILE A 73 6.77 4.75 -7.10
C ILE A 73 6.66 4.37 -5.61
N PRO A 74 7.70 3.77 -5.01
CA PRO A 74 7.68 3.45 -3.59
C PRO A 74 7.62 4.71 -2.73
N TYR A 75 6.84 4.67 -1.66
CA TYR A 75 6.90 5.68 -0.62
C TYR A 75 7.99 5.35 0.40
N ASN A 76 8.94 6.27 0.64
CA ASN A 76 10.02 6.07 1.62
C ASN A 76 10.34 7.29 2.50
N ASP A 77 9.47 8.31 2.47
CA ASP A 77 9.61 9.48 3.35
C ASP A 77 9.07 9.20 4.75
N TRP A 78 9.81 8.39 5.52
CA TRP A 78 9.41 7.96 6.86
C TRP A 78 9.15 9.11 7.84
N LYS A 79 9.66 10.33 7.57
CA LYS A 79 9.41 11.52 8.38
C LYS A 79 7.95 11.95 8.31
N ASN A 80 7.36 11.89 7.12
CA ASN A 80 6.03 12.44 6.84
C ASN A 80 4.96 11.34 6.70
N ALA A 81 5.25 10.12 7.14
CA ALA A 81 4.32 9.00 7.05
C ALA A 81 3.03 9.29 7.83
N LEU A 82 3.19 9.79 9.05
CA LEU A 82 2.12 10.21 9.95
C LEU A 82 2.16 11.74 10.15
N GLY A 83 1.04 12.28 10.62
CA GLY A 83 0.91 13.69 10.98
C GLY A 83 -0.49 14.22 10.69
N GLU A 84 -1.01 15.06 11.58
CA GLU A 84 -2.40 15.54 11.54
C GLU A 84 -2.77 16.27 10.25
N LYS A 85 -1.88 17.12 9.73
CA LYS A 85 -2.12 17.93 8.52
C LYS A 85 -1.45 17.40 7.25
N ARG A 86 -0.39 16.60 7.39
CA ARG A 86 0.52 16.24 6.28
C ARG A 86 0.89 14.76 6.25
N GLY A 87 0.29 13.92 7.10
CA GLY A 87 0.57 12.49 7.12
C GLY A 87 0.23 11.85 5.77
N ARG A 88 1.26 11.40 5.05
CA ARG A 88 1.11 10.87 3.69
C ARG A 88 0.26 9.61 3.65
N LEU A 89 0.30 8.78 4.70
CA LEU A 89 -0.54 7.59 4.79
C LEU A 89 -2.02 7.97 4.85
N ALA A 90 -2.41 8.89 5.75
CA ALA A 90 -3.79 9.37 5.85
C ALA A 90 -4.25 10.09 4.57
N LEU A 91 -3.38 10.94 3.98
CA LEU A 91 -3.70 11.61 2.72
C LEU A 91 -3.88 10.62 1.57
N HIS A 92 -3.08 9.55 1.49
CA HIS A 92 -3.25 8.50 0.49
C HIS A 92 -4.57 7.76 0.67
N SER A 93 -4.92 7.34 1.90
CA SER A 93 -6.18 6.64 2.21
C SER A 93 -7.42 7.41 1.74
N ASN A 94 -7.37 8.74 1.79
CA ASN A 94 -8.47 9.61 1.40
C ASN A 94 -8.39 10.11 -0.05
N SER A 95 -7.38 9.69 -0.81
CA SER A 95 -7.24 10.09 -2.22
C SER A 95 -8.31 9.43 -3.09
N GLU A 96 -8.78 10.14 -4.12
CA GLU A 96 -9.77 9.62 -5.07
C GLU A 96 -9.33 8.27 -5.69
N ARG A 97 -8.04 8.15 -6.02
CA ARG A 97 -7.46 6.91 -6.56
C ARG A 97 -7.63 5.74 -5.58
N HIS A 98 -7.36 5.97 -4.30
CA HIS A 98 -7.49 4.96 -3.26
C HIS A 98 -8.96 4.57 -3.05
N LEU A 99 -9.86 5.54 -2.99
CA LEU A 99 -11.31 5.30 -2.83
C LEU A 99 -11.88 4.51 -4.01
N LYS A 100 -11.50 4.84 -5.25
CA LYS A 100 -11.88 4.05 -6.44
C LYS A 100 -11.31 2.62 -6.40
N ALA A 101 -10.07 2.45 -5.94
CA ALA A 101 -9.49 1.12 -5.78
C ALA A 101 -10.25 0.30 -4.72
N LEU A 102 -10.62 0.91 -3.58
CA LEU A 102 -11.45 0.29 -2.55
C LEU A 102 -12.81 -0.16 -3.10
N GLU A 103 -13.48 0.69 -3.88
CA GLU A 103 -14.74 0.34 -4.52
C GLU A 103 -14.59 -0.89 -5.43
N LYS A 104 -13.56 -0.91 -6.28
CA LYS A 104 -13.25 -2.05 -7.15
C LYS A 104 -12.93 -3.33 -6.33
N VAL A 105 -12.26 -3.21 -5.20
CA VAL A 105 -11.99 -4.35 -4.27
C VAL A 105 -13.30 -4.94 -3.76
N VAL A 106 -14.23 -4.09 -3.32
CA VAL A 106 -15.55 -4.52 -2.81
C VAL A 106 -16.33 -5.24 -3.90
N PHE A 107 -16.39 -4.68 -5.11
CA PHE A 107 -17.04 -5.34 -6.25
C PHE A 107 -16.38 -6.67 -6.61
N TYR A 108 -15.05 -6.71 -6.62
CA TYR A 108 -14.30 -7.94 -6.91
C TYR A 108 -14.66 -9.06 -5.93
N TYR A 109 -14.66 -8.79 -4.62
CA TYR A 109 -15.04 -9.80 -3.62
C TYR A 109 -16.50 -10.22 -3.75
N ARG A 110 -17.43 -9.28 -3.94
CA ARG A 110 -18.86 -9.59 -4.12
C ARG A 110 -19.10 -10.50 -5.33
N PHE A 111 -18.45 -10.20 -6.46
CA PHE A 111 -18.56 -11.01 -7.66
C PHE A 111 -18.00 -12.42 -7.42
N ARG A 112 -16.79 -12.54 -6.86
CA ARG A 112 -16.18 -13.85 -6.62
C ARG A 112 -16.93 -14.73 -5.62
N ILE A 113 -17.61 -14.13 -4.63
CA ILE A 113 -18.50 -14.87 -3.72
C ILE A 113 -19.71 -15.41 -4.48
N ARG A 114 -20.35 -14.61 -5.34
CA ARG A 114 -21.50 -15.03 -6.15
C ARG A 114 -21.16 -16.19 -7.08
N GLU A 115 -19.98 -16.15 -7.69
CA GLU A 115 -19.50 -17.21 -8.60
C GLU A 115 -18.88 -18.42 -7.87
N GLY A 116 -18.81 -18.44 -6.54
CA GLY A 116 -18.26 -19.57 -5.77
C GLY A 116 -16.73 -19.74 -5.88
N HIS A 117 -16.00 -18.67 -6.21
CA HIS A 117 -14.54 -18.69 -6.44
C HIS A 117 -13.72 -18.24 -5.20
N LEU A 118 -14.31 -18.25 -4.00
CA LEU A 118 -13.71 -17.77 -2.76
C LEU A 118 -13.91 -18.71 -1.58
#